data_AF-A0A0J7KAB1-F1
#
_entry.id   AF-A0A0J7KAB1-F1
#
_cell.length_a   1.000
_cell.length_b   1.000
_cell.length_c   1.000
_cell.angle_alpha   90.00
_cell.angle_beta   90.00
_cell.angle_gamma   90.00
#
_symmetry.space_group_name_H-M   'P 1'
#
loop_
_entity.id
_entity.type
_entity.pdbx_description
1 polymer ?
#
loop_
_entity_poly.entity_id
_entity_poly.type
_entity_poly.pdbx_seq_one_letter_code
_entity_poly.pdbx_strand_id
1 'polypeptide(L)'
;MTEGRPPRCIHVYNKVGIGYIGDRILVAIRGEKKKGILVGLKQTQAPKVPKFDSNNLVLIDDNGTPLGTRIQVPIPHILRTKMKEKTHSKGADYTKLIAIASRFV
;
A
#
# COMPACT_ATOMS: atom_id res chain seq x y z
N MET A 1 -13.74 20.43 -11.80
CA MET A 1 -12.48 21.04 -11.31
C MET A 1 -12.09 20.42 -9.96
N THR A 2 -11.39 19.28 -9.98
CA THR A 2 -10.87 18.57 -8.78
C THR A 2 -9.34 18.51 -8.78
N GLU A 3 -8.68 19.13 -9.75
CA GLU A 3 -7.26 18.95 -10.08
C GLU A 3 -6.28 19.55 -9.06
N GLY A 4 -6.76 20.31 -8.07
CA GLY A 4 -5.91 20.93 -7.03
C GLY A 4 -5.95 20.28 -5.65
N ARG A 5 -6.81 19.27 -5.41
CA ARG A 5 -6.91 18.65 -4.07
C ARG A 5 -5.94 17.48 -3.94
N PRO A 6 -5.15 17.41 -2.85
CA PRO A 6 -4.24 16.29 -2.64
C PRO A 6 -5.04 14.99 -2.42
N PRO A 7 -4.48 13.84 -2.83
CA PRO A 7 -5.05 12.52 -2.55
C PRO A 7 -5.35 12.34 -1.07
N ARG A 8 -6.54 11.81 -0.74
CA ARG A 8 -6.92 11.51 0.64
C ARG A 8 -7.50 10.10 0.75
N CYS A 9 -7.17 9.44 1.87
CA CYS A 9 -7.78 8.17 2.24
C CYS A 9 -9.25 8.39 2.62
N ILE A 10 -10.12 7.53 2.11
CA ILE A 10 -11.56 7.51 2.40
C ILE A 10 -11.90 6.37 3.36
N HIS A 11 -11.31 5.20 3.12
CA HIS A 11 -11.64 3.99 3.87
C HIS A 11 -10.43 3.07 4.00
N VAL A 12 -10.28 2.44 5.17
CA VAL A 12 -9.28 1.41 5.43
C VAL A 12 -10.00 0.09 5.56
N TYR A 13 -9.57 -0.92 4.78
CA TYR A 13 -10.20 -2.25 4.78
C TYR A 13 -9.72 -3.09 5.97
N ASN A 14 -10.02 -2.63 7.18
CA ASN A 14 -9.80 -3.37 8.42
C ASN A 14 -10.88 -3.07 9.45
N LYS A 15 -10.95 -3.88 10.50
CA LYS A 15 -11.96 -3.71 11.56
C LYS A 15 -11.67 -2.54 12.50
N VAL A 16 -10.41 -2.13 12.60
CA VAL A 16 -9.93 -1.15 13.61
C VAL A 16 -10.01 0.29 13.09
N GLY A 17 -10.02 0.50 11.78
CA GLY A 17 -9.97 1.82 11.15
C GLY A 17 -8.57 2.45 11.05
N ILE A 18 -7.52 1.78 11.54
CA ILE A 18 -6.13 2.28 11.54
C ILE A 18 -5.30 1.54 10.50
N GLY A 19 -4.79 2.23 9.47
CA GLY A 19 -4.01 1.60 8.41
C GLY A 19 -2.55 1.33 8.80
N TYR A 20 -2.10 0.08 8.63
CA TYR A 20 -0.70 -0.33 8.78
C TYR A 20 -0.08 -0.75 7.45
N ILE A 21 1.24 -0.96 7.43
CA ILE A 21 1.97 -1.40 6.24
C ILE A 21 1.37 -2.71 5.72
N GLY A 22 1.02 -2.77 4.44
CA GLY A 22 0.38 -3.90 3.79
C GLY A 22 -1.14 -3.93 3.91
N ASP A 23 -1.79 -2.94 4.52
CA ASP A 23 -3.24 -2.86 4.51
C ASP A 23 -3.74 -2.23 3.21
N ARG A 24 -4.92 -2.68 2.78
CA ARG A 24 -5.63 -2.11 1.63
C ARG A 24 -6.42 -0.90 2.08
N ILE A 25 -6.37 0.15 1.29
CA ILE A 25 -7.12 1.40 1.51
C ILE A 25 -7.80 1.86 0.24
N LEU A 26 -8.87 2.64 0.39
CA LEU A 26 -9.57 3.35 -0.67
C LEU A 26 -9.18 4.83 -0.62
N VAL A 27 -8.75 5.38 -1.75
CA VAL A 27 -8.23 6.74 -1.86
C VAL A 27 -8.99 7.49 -2.95
N ALA A 28 -9.30 8.76 -2.67
CA ALA A 28 -9.81 9.68 -3.67
C ALA A 28 -8.64 10.38 -4.36
N ILE A 29 -8.48 10.17 -5.67
CA ILE A 29 -7.47 10.83 -6.49
C ILE A 29 -8.18 11.50 -7.66
N ARG A 30 -8.04 12.82 -7.79
CA ARG A 30 -8.66 13.64 -8.86
C ARG A 30 -10.18 13.48 -9.01
N GLY A 31 -10.88 13.01 -7.97
CA GLY A 31 -12.32 12.76 -8.00
C GLY A 31 -12.70 11.30 -8.29
N GLU A 32 -11.72 10.44 -8.56
CA GLU A 32 -11.93 9.00 -8.73
C GLU A 32 -11.62 8.23 -7.46
N LYS A 33 -12.36 7.13 -7.25
CA LYS A 33 -12.08 6.15 -6.20
C LYS A 33 -11.08 5.13 -6.75
N LYS A 34 -9.91 5.04 -6.13
CA LYS A 34 -8.90 4.02 -6.43
C LYS A 34 -8.54 3.25 -5.18
N LYS A 35 -8.20 1.98 -5.33
CA LYS A 35 -7.67 1.17 -4.23
C LYS A 35 -6.14 1.29 -4.19
N GLY A 36 -5.57 1.08 -3.02
CA GLY A 36 -4.13 1.09 -2.84
C GLY A 36 -3.68 0.24 -1.66
N ILE A 37 -2.40 -0.09 -1.63
CA ILE A 37 -1.71 -0.79 -0.55
C ILE A 37 -0.69 0.14 0.11
N LEU A 38 -0.77 0.27 1.43
CA LEU A 38 0.18 1.05 2.20
C LEU A 38 1.56 0.38 2.19
N VAL A 39 2.58 1.08 1.72
CA VAL A 39 3.96 0.55 1.63
C VAL A 39 4.93 1.27 2.57
N GLY A 40 4.64 2.50 2.98
CA GLY A 40 5.46 3.25 3.92
C GLY A 40 4.59 4.16 4.78
N LEU A 41 4.94 4.31 6.04
CA LEU A 41 4.18 5.08 7.01
C LEU A 41 5.09 5.95 7.87
N LYS A 42 4.59 7.15 8.21
CA LYS A 42 5.26 8.09 9.12
C LYS A 42 5.04 7.78 10.60
N GLN A 43 3.95 7.10 10.94
CA GLN A 43 3.67 6.74 12.33
C GLN A 43 4.70 5.74 12.87
N THR A 44 4.89 5.73 14.19
CA THR A 44 5.78 4.79 14.87
C THR A 44 5.32 3.35 14.59
N GLN A 45 6.24 2.53 14.11
CA GLN A 45 5.99 1.12 13.81
C GLN A 45 6.54 0.23 14.94
N ALA A 46 6.25 -1.07 14.85
CA ALA A 46 6.86 -2.06 15.73
C ALA A 46 8.41 -2.06 15.60
N PRO A 47 9.15 -2.55 16.61
CA PRO A 47 10.59 -2.71 16.51
C PRO A 47 10.98 -3.53 15.29
N LYS A 48 12.12 -3.17 14.65
CA LYS A 48 12.62 -3.79 13.41
C LYS A 48 11.75 -3.58 12.17
N VAL A 49 10.80 -2.63 12.22
CA VAL A 49 10.04 -2.17 11.05
C VAL A 49 10.54 -0.79 10.63
N PRO A 50 10.87 -0.56 9.34
CA PRO A 50 11.34 0.74 8.89
C PRO A 50 10.23 1.78 9.01
N LYS A 51 10.62 2.97 9.45
CA LYS A 51 9.80 4.17 9.49
C LYS A 51 10.20 5.06 8.32
N PHE A 52 9.21 5.64 7.64
CA PHE A 52 9.43 6.56 6.53
C PHE A 52 9.04 7.98 6.94
N ASP A 53 9.58 9.00 6.29
CA ASP A 53 9.18 10.39 6.57
C ASP A 53 7.84 10.75 5.93
N SER A 54 7.48 10.06 4.85
CA SER A 54 6.24 10.21 4.09
C SER A 54 5.35 8.97 4.17
N ASN A 55 4.04 9.17 4.05
CA ASN A 55 3.09 8.07 3.87
C ASN A 55 3.05 7.67 2.39
N ASN A 56 3.51 6.47 2.09
CA ASN A 56 3.68 5.96 0.73
C ASN A 56 2.64 4.88 0.44
N LEU A 57 2.04 4.97 -0.75
CA LEU A 57 0.95 4.13 -1.22
C LEU A 57 1.24 3.66 -2.65
N VAL A 58 0.94 2.38 -2.94
CA VAL A 58 0.93 1.85 -4.31
C VAL A 58 -0.51 1.64 -4.73
N LEU A 59 -0.89 2.15 -5.91
CA LEU A 59 -2.24 1.99 -6.44
C LEU A 59 -2.44 0.59 -7.01
N ILE A 60 -3.60 0.01 -6.70
CA ILE A 60 -4.00 -1.32 -7.16
C ILE A 60 -5.38 -1.26 -7.80
N ASP A 61 -5.61 -2.19 -8.71
CA ASP A 61 -6.92 -2.51 -9.24
C ASP A 61 -7.73 -3.34 -8.22
N ASP A 62 -9.02 -3.54 -8.51
CA ASP A 62 -9.93 -4.37 -7.72
C ASP A 62 -9.45 -5.83 -7.59
N ASN A 63 -8.74 -6.31 -8.61
CA ASN A 63 -8.09 -7.61 -8.65
C ASN A 63 -6.77 -7.67 -7.86
N GLY A 64 -6.33 -6.57 -7.25
CA GLY A 64 -5.08 -6.51 -6.48
C GLY A 64 -3.81 -6.38 -7.33
N THR A 65 -3.93 -6.24 -8.64
CA THR A 65 -2.79 -5.98 -9.55
C THR A 65 -2.40 -4.50 -9.46
N PRO A 66 -1.09 -4.17 -9.34
CA PRO A 66 -0.65 -2.77 -9.32
C PRO A 66 -0.95 -2.07 -10.65
N LEU A 67 -1.44 -0.83 -10.58
CA LEU A 67 -1.71 -0.02 -11.77
C LEU A 67 -0.42 0.54 -12.39
N GLY A 68 0.64 0.69 -11.60
CA GLY A 68 1.95 1.16 -12.05
C GLY A 68 2.89 0.02 -12.42
N THR A 69 3.87 0.32 -13.28
CA THR A 69 4.84 -0.65 -13.82
C THR A 69 6.20 -0.65 -13.12
N ARG A 70 6.51 0.37 -12.30
CA ARG A 70 7.77 0.49 -11.55
C ARG A 70 7.57 1.24 -10.23
N ILE A 71 8.17 0.71 -9.15
CA ILE A 71 8.25 1.40 -7.86
C ILE A 71 9.71 1.72 -7.56
N GLN A 72 10.03 3.02 -7.54
CA GLN A 72 11.38 3.54 -7.28
C GLN A 72 11.68 3.70 -5.78
N VAL A 73 10.65 4.01 -5.00
CA VAL A 73 10.74 4.17 -3.54
C VAL A 73 11.03 2.80 -2.90
N PRO A 74 11.92 2.71 -1.90
CA PRO A 74 12.20 1.45 -1.22
C PRO A 74 10.96 0.89 -0.51
N ILE A 75 10.82 -0.44 -0.56
CA ILE A 75 9.70 -1.17 0.06
C ILE A 75 10.19 -1.99 1.26
N PRO A 76 9.45 -2.01 2.38
CA PRO A 76 9.80 -2.81 3.54
C PRO A 76 9.76 -4.32 3.26
N HIS A 77 10.79 -5.04 3.72
CA HIS A 77 10.91 -6.49 3.56
C HIS A 77 9.76 -7.28 4.22
N ILE A 78 9.07 -6.67 5.18
CA ILE A 78 7.91 -7.23 5.90
C ILE A 78 6.75 -7.56 4.96
N LEU A 79 6.61 -6.86 3.83
CA LEU A 79 5.58 -7.20 2.85
C LEU A 79 5.78 -8.61 2.28
N ARG A 80 7.02 -9.12 2.21
CA ARG A 80 7.30 -10.50 1.81
C ARG A 80 6.84 -11.51 2.87
N THR A 81 6.95 -11.17 4.16
CA THR A 81 6.46 -12.01 5.26
C THR A 81 4.93 -12.06 5.26
N LYS A 82 4.28 -10.89 5.16
CA LYS A 82 2.80 -10.79 5.10
C LYS A 82 2.20 -11.49 3.88
N MET A 83 2.94 -11.56 2.77
CA MET A 83 2.56 -12.36 1.61
C MET A 83 2.41 -13.84 1.96
N LYS A 84 3.39 -14.43 2.67
CA LYS A 84 3.37 -15.84 3.06
C LYS A 84 2.23 -16.16 4.04
N GLU A 85 1.93 -15.24 4.95
CA GLU A 85 0.87 -15.40 5.95
C GLU A 85 -0.54 -15.32 5.34
N LYS A 86 -0.74 -14.54 4.28
CA LYS A 86 -2.06 -14.26 3.67
C LYS A 86 -2.33 -15.06 2.39
N THR A 87 -1.58 -16.15 2.14
CA THR A 87 -1.58 -16.92 0.87
C THR A 87 -2.91 -17.65 0.57
N HIS A 88 -3.86 -17.72 1.50
CA HIS A 88 -5.15 -18.38 1.25
C HIS A 88 -6.19 -17.43 0.59
N SER A 89 -6.24 -17.56 -0.73
CA SER A 89 -7.44 -17.56 -1.59
C SER A 89 -8.12 -16.24 -2.00
N LYS A 90 -8.01 -15.12 -1.27
CA LYS A 90 -8.55 -13.79 -1.71
C LYS A 90 -7.71 -12.59 -1.20
N GLY A 91 -6.41 -12.81 -1.01
CA GLY A 91 -5.42 -11.80 -0.62
C GLY A 91 -5.14 -10.80 -1.74
N ALA A 92 -4.57 -9.63 -1.42
CA ALA A 92 -4.04 -8.74 -2.46
C ALA A 92 -2.80 -9.43 -3.04
N ASP A 93 -2.61 -9.32 -4.36
CA ASP A 93 -1.45 -9.88 -5.06
C ASP A 93 -0.16 -9.10 -4.71
N TYR A 94 0.38 -9.32 -3.51
CA TYR A 94 1.67 -8.74 -3.12
C TYR A 94 2.80 -9.23 -4.02
N THR A 95 2.65 -10.41 -4.65
CA THR A 95 3.64 -10.98 -5.58
C THR A 95 3.96 -10.02 -6.72
N LYS A 96 2.94 -9.46 -7.37
CA LYS A 96 3.11 -8.51 -8.48
C LYS A 96 3.68 -7.18 -7.99
N LEU A 97 3.28 -6.73 -6.80
CA LEU A 97 3.81 -5.50 -6.18
C LEU A 97 5.30 -5.63 -5.86
N ILE A 98 5.71 -6.76 -5.28
CA ILE A 98 7.10 -7.05 -4.91
C ILE A 98 7.96 -7.21 -6.17
N ALA A 99 7.44 -7.83 -7.24
CA ALA A 99 8.17 -8.01 -8.49
C ALA A 99 8.54 -6.68 -9.18
N ILE A 100 7.73 -5.65 -8.98
CA ILE A 100 7.89 -4.33 -9.61
C ILE A 100 8.78 -3.38 -8.79
N ALA A 101 9.12 -3.76 -7.55
CA ALA A 101 9.90 -2.96 -6.63
C ALA A 101 11.39 -2.99 -6.96
N SER A 102 12.04 -1.82 -7.02
CA SER A 102 13.46 -1.72 -7.36
C SER A 102 14.39 -1.88 -6.14
N ARG A 103 13.95 -1.53 -4.94
CA ARG A 103 14.77 -1.53 -3.71
C ARG A 103 13.96 -2.02 -2.51
N PHE A 104 14.63 -2.69 -1.58
CA PHE A 104 14.04 -3.18 -0.33
C PHE A 104 14.83 -2.69 0.88
N VAL A 105 14.12 -2.46 1.99
CA VAL A 105 14.66 -2.03 3.29
C VAL A 105 14.05 -2.87 4.41
#